data_AF-A0A8B7QFI2-F1
#
_entry.id   AF-A0A8B7QFI2-F1
#
_cell.length_a   1.000
_cell.length_b   1.000
_cell.length_c   1.000
_cell.angle_alpha   90.00
_cell.angle_beta   90.00
_cell.angle_gamma   90.00
#
_symmetry.space_group_name_H-M   'P 1'
#
loop_
_entity.id
_entity.type
_entity.pdbx_description
1 polymer ?
#
loop_
_entity_poly.entity_id
_entity_poly.type
_entity_poly.pdbx_seq_one_letter_code
_entity_poly.pdbx_strand_id
1 'polypeptide(L)'
;MPIRALCTICSDFFDHSRDVAAIHCGHTFHLQCLIQWFDTAPSRTCPQCRIQVGRRTIINKLFFDLAQEEEGVLDAEFLKNELDNIRAQLSQKAPMEMLKLKLRRPAFSDDIDLSATFDVDTPPAWPFSVQHGHAKKLYLEKAQ
;
A
#
# COMPACT_ATOMS: atom_id res chain seq x y z
N MET A 1 -5.91 -4.64 23.82
CA MET A 1 -5.52 -5.00 22.44
C MET A 1 -6.69 -5.68 21.78
N PRO A 2 -7.40 -5.02 20.85
CA PRO A 2 -8.57 -5.60 20.21
C PRO A 2 -8.21 -6.84 19.39
N ILE A 3 -9.17 -7.76 19.25
CA ILE A 3 -9.00 -8.96 18.42
C ILE A 3 -8.89 -8.52 16.95
N ARG A 4 -7.73 -8.73 16.35
CA ARG A 4 -7.50 -8.52 14.92
C ARG A 4 -7.84 -9.79 14.16
N ALA A 5 -9.07 -9.87 13.64
CA ALA A 5 -9.52 -10.99 12.81
C ALA A 5 -9.39 -10.64 11.32
N LEU A 6 -9.06 -11.64 10.49
CA LEU A 6 -8.83 -11.51 9.05
C LEU A 6 -9.63 -12.54 8.25
N CYS A 7 -9.96 -12.21 7.01
CA CYS A 7 -10.53 -13.14 6.05
C CYS A 7 -9.42 -13.96 5.40
N THR A 8 -9.42 -15.28 5.58
CA THR A 8 -8.35 -16.14 5.02
C THR A 8 -8.43 -16.34 3.51
N ILE A 9 -9.54 -15.96 2.86
CA ILE A 9 -9.70 -16.04 1.39
C ILE A 9 -8.91 -14.92 0.70
N CYS A 10 -9.01 -13.68 1.20
CA CYS A 10 -8.34 -12.51 0.63
C CYS A 10 -7.15 -12.00 1.45
N SER A 11 -6.88 -12.63 2.60
CA SER A 11 -5.81 -12.27 3.53
C SER A 11 -5.87 -10.83 4.06
N ASP A 12 -7.07 -10.29 4.21
CA ASP A 12 -7.32 -8.89 4.59
C ASP A 12 -8.14 -8.80 5.89
N PHE A 13 -8.04 -7.68 6.62
CA PHE A 13 -8.75 -7.47 7.88
C PHE A 13 -10.25 -7.30 7.69
N PHE A 14 -11.02 -7.70 8.70
CA PHE A 14 -12.43 -7.31 8.77
C PHE A 14 -12.54 -5.84 9.17
N ASP A 15 -13.31 -5.07 8.40
CA ASP A 15 -13.55 -3.65 8.59
C ASP A 15 -15.06 -3.34 8.64
N HIS A 16 -15.43 -2.09 8.86
CA HIS A 16 -16.82 -1.65 8.86
C HIS A 16 -17.42 -1.47 7.45
N SER A 17 -16.61 -1.59 6.41
CA SER A 17 -17.02 -1.34 5.02
C SER A 17 -17.58 -2.59 4.34
N ARG A 18 -17.12 -3.78 4.75
CA ARG A 18 -17.49 -5.07 4.15
C ARG A 18 -18.22 -5.95 5.14
N ASP A 19 -19.28 -6.59 4.67
CA ASP A 19 -20.04 -7.55 5.48
C ASP A 19 -19.21 -8.80 5.79
N VAL A 20 -19.28 -9.25 7.04
CA VAL A 20 -18.67 -10.49 7.51
C VAL A 20 -19.73 -11.58 7.60
N ALA A 21 -19.46 -12.73 6.99
CA ALA A 21 -20.31 -13.91 7.01
C ALA A 21 -19.68 -15.04 7.84
N ALA A 22 -20.50 -15.84 8.50
CA ALA A 22 -20.08 -17.04 9.23
C ALA A 22 -20.71 -18.30 8.61
N ILE A 23 -19.91 -19.35 8.52
CA ILE A 23 -20.36 -20.71 8.21
C ILE A 23 -20.68 -21.44 9.52
N HIS A 24 -21.64 -22.38 9.51
CA HIS A 24 -22.00 -23.20 10.70
C HIS A 24 -20.83 -23.93 11.37
N CYS A 25 -19.69 -24.09 10.70
CA CYS A 25 -18.46 -24.61 11.32
C CYS A 25 -17.69 -23.57 12.16
N GLY A 26 -18.19 -22.33 12.29
CA GLY A 26 -17.60 -21.25 13.07
C GLY A 26 -16.57 -20.37 12.35
N HIS A 27 -16.22 -20.69 11.09
CA HIS A 27 -15.26 -19.89 10.33
C HIS A 27 -15.93 -18.68 9.68
N THR A 28 -15.24 -17.53 9.74
CA THR A 28 -15.73 -16.24 9.25
C THR A 28 -14.93 -15.74 8.05
N PHE A 29 -15.62 -15.08 7.12
CA PHE A 29 -15.05 -14.55 5.88
C PHE A 29 -15.81 -13.30 5.44
N HIS A 30 -15.25 -12.49 4.54
CA HIS A 30 -16.06 -11.46 3.87
C HIS A 30 -17.17 -12.13 3.06
N LEU A 31 -18.38 -11.57 3.11
CA LEU A 31 -19.54 -12.08 2.36
C LEU A 31 -19.22 -12.22 0.87
N GLN A 32 -18.59 -11.21 0.28
CA GLN A 32 -18.24 -11.23 -1.14
C GLN A 32 -17.21 -12.33 -1.48
N CYS A 33 -16.19 -12.50 -0.65
CA CYS A 33 -15.19 -13.55 -0.83
C CYS A 33 -15.82 -14.95 -0.70
N LEU A 34 -16.76 -15.11 0.24
CA LEU A 34 -17.46 -16.36 0.45
C LEU A 34 -18.38 -16.72 -0.73
N ILE A 35 -19.09 -15.73 -1.29
CA ILE A 35 -19.93 -15.92 -2.48
C ILE A 35 -19.06 -16.34 -3.67
N GLN A 36 -17.99 -15.60 -3.95
CA GLN A 36 -17.05 -15.91 -5.04
C GLN A 36 -16.45 -17.31 -4.90
N TRP A 37 -16.12 -17.72 -3.67
CA TRP A 37 -15.62 -19.05 -3.38
C TRP A 37 -16.63 -20.13 -3.76
N PHE A 38 -17.91 -19.95 -3.40
CA PHE A 38 -18.96 -20.92 -3.74
C PHE A 38 -19.35 -20.93 -5.22
N ASP A 39 -19.14 -19.83 -5.93
CA ASP A 39 -19.37 -19.77 -7.38
C ASP A 39 -18.24 -20.46 -8.15
N THR A 40 -17.00 -20.39 -7.64
CA THR A 40 -15.82 -20.97 -8.29
C THR A 40 -15.61 -22.44 -7.92
N ALA A 41 -15.95 -22.83 -6.69
CA ALA A 41 -15.72 -24.18 -6.19
C ALA A 41 -16.88 -25.13 -6.52
N PRO A 42 -16.60 -26.32 -7.12
CA PRO A 42 -17.66 -27.29 -7.45
C PRO A 42 -18.32 -27.90 -6.21
N SER A 43 -17.60 -27.96 -5.08
CA SER A 43 -18.15 -28.38 -3.79
C SER A 43 -18.30 -27.18 -2.86
N ARG A 44 -19.51 -26.93 -2.37
CA ARG A 44 -19.75 -25.92 -1.32
C ARG A 44 -19.20 -26.40 0.01
N THR A 45 -17.92 -26.13 0.24
CA THR A 45 -17.19 -26.49 1.45
C THR A 45 -16.54 -25.26 2.05
N CYS A 46 -16.42 -25.23 3.37
CA CYS A 46 -15.68 -24.18 4.07
C CYS A 46 -14.22 -24.12 3.56
N PRO A 47 -13.70 -22.93 3.20
CA PRO A 47 -12.31 -22.78 2.76
C PRO A 47 -11.27 -23.27 3.77
N GLN A 48 -11.58 -23.16 5.07
CA GLN A 48 -10.62 -23.44 6.14
C GLN A 48 -10.64 -24.92 6.58
N CYS A 49 -11.83 -25.47 6.85
CA CYS A 49 -11.96 -26.81 7.43
C CYS A 49 -12.59 -27.84 6.48
N ARG A 50 -12.97 -27.43 5.26
CA ARG A 50 -13.56 -28.29 4.22
C ARG A 50 -14.88 -28.98 4.58
N ILE A 51 -15.51 -28.63 5.70
CA ILE A 51 -16.85 -29.08 6.06
C ILE A 51 -17.86 -28.59 5.03
N GLN A 52 -18.81 -29.46 4.64
CA GLN A 52 -19.80 -29.17 3.62
C GLN A 52 -20.84 -28.16 4.12
N VAL A 53 -21.14 -27.15 3.29
CA VAL A 53 -21.98 -26.01 3.63
C VAL A 53 -23.32 -26.07 2.92
N GLY A 54 -24.39 -26.24 3.71
CA GLY A 54 -25.76 -26.14 3.21
C GLY A 54 -26.17 -24.68 2.96
N ARG A 55 -27.01 -24.42 1.96
CA ARG A 55 -27.46 -23.05 1.58
C ARG A 55 -28.09 -22.25 2.73
N ARG A 56 -28.69 -22.93 3.70
CA ARG A 56 -29.40 -22.30 4.83
C ARG A 56 -28.56 -22.23 6.12
N THR A 57 -27.29 -22.63 6.06
CA THR A 57 -26.41 -22.77 7.23
C THR A 57 -25.34 -21.68 7.31
N ILE A 58 -25.49 -20.63 6.50
CA ILE A 58 -24.59 -19.49 6.42
C ILE A 58 -25.32 -18.29 7.00
N ILE A 59 -24.65 -17.56 7.89
CA ILE A 59 -25.08 -16.26 8.38
C ILE A 59 -24.36 -15.23 7.52
N ASN A 60 -25.10 -14.58 6.61
CA ASN A 60 -24.50 -13.70 5.59
C ASN A 60 -23.93 -12.39 6.15
N LYS A 61 -24.40 -11.96 7.32
CA LYS A 61 -24.00 -10.71 7.95
C LYS A 61 -23.99 -10.86 9.46
N LEU A 62 -22.83 -10.59 10.06
CA LEU A 62 -22.64 -10.49 11.51
C LEU A 62 -22.66 -9.02 11.92
N PHE A 63 -23.30 -8.75 13.05
CA PHE A 63 -23.31 -7.43 13.68
C PHE A 63 -22.52 -7.54 14.97
N PHE A 64 -21.50 -6.68 15.12
CA PHE A 64 -20.68 -6.62 16.32
C PHE A 64 -20.98 -5.32 17.04
N ASP A 65 -21.54 -5.41 18.24
CA ASP A 65 -21.65 -4.26 19.14
C ASP A 65 -20.27 -4.00 19.73
N LEU A 66 -19.41 -3.37 18.93
CA LEU A 66 -18.16 -2.84 19.46
C LEU A 66 -18.55 -1.69 20.38
N ALA A 67 -18.39 -1.88 21.69
CA ALA A 67 -18.29 -0.75 22.59
C ALA A 67 -17.18 0.12 22.02
N GLN A 68 -17.57 1.29 21.51
CA GLN A 68 -16.68 2.31 21.01
C GLN A 68 -15.71 2.60 22.16
N GLU A 69 -14.56 1.92 22.19
CA GLU A 69 -13.41 2.46 22.88
C GLU A 69 -13.25 3.81 22.20
N GLU A 70 -13.61 4.88 22.92
CA GLU A 70 -13.24 6.24 22.56
C GLU A 70 -11.79 6.14 22.12
N GLU A 71 -11.58 6.16 20.80
CA GLU A 71 -10.27 6.35 20.23
C GLU A 71 -9.80 7.64 20.87
N GLY A 72 -8.87 7.49 21.80
CA GLY A 72 -8.77 8.36 22.96
C GLY A 72 -9.07 9.79 22.56
N VAL A 73 -10.06 10.38 23.21
CA VAL A 73 -10.05 11.83 23.40
C VAL A 73 -8.76 12.07 24.17
N LEU A 74 -7.62 12.11 23.48
CA LEU A 74 -6.48 12.87 23.92
C LEU A 74 -7.08 14.26 24.00
N ASP A 75 -7.43 14.60 25.25
CA ASP A 75 -8.06 15.83 25.62
C ASP A 75 -7.46 16.95 24.77
N ALA A 76 -8.30 17.81 24.20
CA ALA A 76 -7.81 18.93 23.41
C ALA A 76 -6.76 19.73 24.21
N GLU A 77 -6.91 19.74 25.54
CA GLU A 77 -5.93 20.18 26.52
C GLU A 77 -4.58 19.47 26.43
N PHE A 78 -4.53 18.13 26.34
CA PHE A 78 -3.28 17.36 26.25
C PHE A 78 -2.53 17.66 24.95
N LEU A 79 -3.23 17.64 23.81
CA LEU A 79 -2.62 17.95 22.50
C LEU A 79 -2.12 19.40 22.45
N LYS A 80 -2.88 20.34 23.04
CA LYS A 80 -2.47 21.74 23.15
C LYS A 80 -1.26 21.92 24.06
N ASN A 81 -1.23 21.25 25.20
CA ASN A 81 -0.10 21.31 26.14
C ASN A 81 1.19 20.76 25.49
N GLU A 82 1.10 19.69 24.70
CA GLU A 82 2.25 19.17 23.97
C GLU A 82 2.74 20.17 22.88
N LEU A 83 1.82 20.78 22.14
CA LEU A 83 2.15 21.82 21.17
C LEU A 83 2.86 23.02 21.82
N ASP A 84 2.35 23.50 22.95
CA ASP A 84 2.91 24.63 23.68
C ASP A 84 4.30 24.30 24.25
N ASN A 85 4.50 23.07 24.74
CA ASN A 85 5.81 22.59 25.19
C ASN A 85 6.83 22.54 24.03
N ILE A 86 6.47 21.97 22.88
CA ILE A 86 7.33 21.92 21.69
C ILE A 86 7.69 23.34 21.23
N ARG A 87 6.71 24.26 21.22
CA ARG A 87 6.90 25.66 20.84
C ARG A 87 7.84 26.40 21.79
N ALA A 88 7.73 26.12 23.10
CA ALA A 88 8.64 26.67 24.11
C ALA A 88 10.09 26.17 23.90
N GLN A 89 10.27 24.88 23.62
CA GLN A 89 11.59 24.31 23.34
C GLN A 89 12.25 24.88 22.08
N LEU A 90 11.47 25.10 21.02
CA LEU A 90 11.96 25.75 19.79
C LEU A 90 12.37 27.20 20.05
N SER A 91 11.61 27.92 20.88
CA SER A 91 11.91 29.31 21.23
C SER A 91 13.19 29.43 22.08
N GLN A 92 13.46 28.43 22.94
CA GLN A 92 14.70 28.37 23.73
C GLN A 92 15.92 27.94 22.92
N LYS A 93 15.74 27.22 21.80
CA LYS A 93 16.82 26.80 20.90
C LYS A 93 17.18 27.83 19.82
N ALA A 94 16.50 28.97 19.75
CA ALA A 94 17.00 30.15 19.04
C ALA A 94 17.74 31.04 20.05
N PRO A 95 19.03 31.35 19.84
CA PRO A 95 19.49 31.97 18.60
C PRO A 95 20.82 31.38 18.10
N MET A 96 20.82 30.67 16.96
CA MET A 96 21.99 30.80 16.09
C MET A 96 21.87 32.21 15.53
N GLU A 97 22.62 33.15 16.12
CA GLU A 97 22.90 34.43 15.49
C GLU A 97 23.06 34.16 13.99
N MET A 98 22.26 34.83 13.17
CA MET A 98 22.68 35.11 11.80
C MET A 98 24.02 35.82 11.94
N LEU A 99 25.11 35.05 12.01
CA LEU A 99 26.45 35.54 11.74
C LEU A 99 26.27 36.22 10.41
N LYS A 100 26.33 37.55 10.45
CA LYS A 100 26.16 38.44 9.31
C LYS A 100 27.13 37.92 8.27
N LEU A 101 26.66 37.06 7.38
CA LEU A 101 27.45 36.48 6.32
C LEU A 101 27.74 37.68 5.44
N LYS A 102 28.90 38.30 5.67
CA LYS A 102 29.45 39.28 4.76
C LYS A 102 29.77 38.48 3.52
N LEU A 103 28.80 38.43 2.59
CA LEU A 103 29.06 38.04 1.22
C LEU A 103 30.24 38.89 0.75
N ARG A 104 31.43 38.28 0.71
CA ARG A 104 32.51 38.80 -0.12
C ARG A 104 31.98 38.69 -1.53
N ARG A 105 31.75 39.83 -2.18
CA ARG A 105 31.62 39.86 -3.64
C ARG A 105 32.89 39.19 -4.19
N PRO A 106 32.78 38.11 -4.96
CA PRO A 106 33.92 37.56 -5.67
C PRO A 106 34.51 38.68 -6.53
N ALA A 107 35.81 38.88 -6.44
CA ALA A 107 36.53 39.86 -7.25
C ALA A 107 36.77 39.30 -8.65
N PHE A 108 35.74 38.80 -9.32
CA PHE A 108 35.76 38.48 -10.75
C PHE A 108 34.31 38.48 -11.23
N SER A 109 33.94 39.59 -11.84
CA SER A 109 32.68 39.80 -12.53
C SER A 109 32.93 39.46 -13.99
N ASP A 110 32.91 38.19 -14.33
CA ASP A 110 32.76 37.81 -15.73
C ASP A 110 31.38 37.18 -15.83
N ASP A 111 30.47 37.92 -16.46
CA ASP A 111 29.11 37.50 -16.75
C ASP A 111 29.15 36.16 -17.49
N ILE A 112 28.36 35.19 -17.03
CA ILE A 112 28.20 33.92 -17.73
C ILE A 112 27.47 34.22 -19.04
N ASP A 113 28.20 34.17 -20.15
CA ASP A 113 27.63 34.35 -21.48
C ASP A 113 26.75 33.14 -21.85
N LEU A 114 25.44 33.31 -21.69
CA LEU A 114 24.42 32.33 -22.10
C LEU A 114 24.36 32.10 -23.62
N SER A 115 25.15 32.80 -24.43
CA SER A 115 25.24 32.60 -25.88
C SER A 115 26.35 31.61 -26.30
N ALA A 116 27.13 31.09 -25.36
CA ALA A 116 28.11 30.05 -25.64
C ALA A 116 27.43 28.75 -26.11
N THR A 117 27.34 28.58 -27.44
CA THR A 117 26.91 27.33 -28.07
C THR A 117 28.12 26.41 -28.13
N PHE A 118 28.14 25.36 -27.30
CA PHE A 118 29.11 24.29 -27.45
C PHE A 118 28.57 23.31 -28.50
N ASP A 119 29.24 23.25 -29.66
CA ASP A 119 29.03 22.19 -30.63
C ASP A 119 29.50 20.86 -30.02
N VAL A 120 28.57 20.12 -29.42
CA VAL A 120 28.79 18.73 -29.04
C VAL A 120 28.60 17.87 -30.28
N ASP A 121 29.68 17.28 -30.76
CA ASP A 121 29.62 16.29 -31.84
C ASP A 121 28.63 15.17 -31.47
N THR A 122 27.57 15.04 -32.27
CA THR A 122 26.59 13.97 -32.13
C THR A 122 27.27 12.65 -32.51
N PRO A 123 27.37 11.65 -31.60
CA PRO A 123 27.95 10.37 -31.96
C PRO A 123 27.16 9.72 -33.10
N PRO A 124 27.82 9.06 -34.07
CA PRO A 124 27.12 8.42 -35.17
C PRO A 124 26.18 7.34 -34.63
N ALA A 125 25.01 7.21 -35.26
CA ALA A 125 24.02 6.20 -34.92
C ALA A 125 24.65 4.81 -34.91
N TRP A 126 24.60 4.13 -33.76
CA TRP A 126 24.92 2.71 -33.70
C TRP A 126 23.90 1.93 -34.55
N PRO A 127 24.35 1.00 -35.41
CA PRO A 127 23.42 0.13 -36.11
C PRO A 127 22.75 -0.75 -35.07
N PHE A 128 21.46 -0.50 -34.80
CA PHE A 128 20.61 -1.44 -34.09
C PHE A 128 20.63 -2.77 -34.84
N SER A 129 21.33 -3.77 -34.30
CA SER A 129 21.24 -5.13 -34.78
C SER A 129 19.85 -5.69 -34.43
N VAL A 130 18.94 -5.67 -35.40
CA VAL A 130 17.70 -6.44 -35.33
C VAL A 130 18.07 -7.92 -35.37
N GLN A 131 18.09 -8.58 -34.22
CA GLN A 131 18.19 -10.03 -34.17
C GLN A 131 16.85 -10.65 -34.59
N HIS A 132 16.72 -10.96 -35.88
CA HIS A 132 15.76 -11.95 -36.35
C HIS A 132 16.28 -13.34 -35.97
N GLY A 133 15.59 -14.00 -35.04
CA GLY A 133 15.98 -15.31 -34.49
C GLY A 133 14.81 -16.28 -34.34
N HIS A 134 14.45 -16.93 -35.45
CA HIS A 134 13.98 -18.32 -35.59
C HIS A 134 12.86 -18.88 -34.68
N ALA A 135 11.70 -19.12 -35.29
CA ALA A 135 10.62 -19.95 -34.74
C ALA A 135 11.08 -21.41 -34.52
N LYS A 136 10.81 -21.97 -33.34
CA LYS A 136 11.07 -23.38 -33.04
C LYS A 136 9.84 -24.21 -33.44
N LYS A 137 10.01 -25.11 -34.43
CA LYS A 137 9.03 -26.12 -34.83
C LYS A 137 8.80 -27.11 -33.68
N LEU A 138 7.53 -27.31 -33.31
CA LEU A 138 7.06 -28.43 -32.48
C LEU A 138 7.17 -29.73 -33.29
N TYR A 139 7.91 -30.70 -32.77
CA TYR A 139 8.02 -32.05 -33.33
C TYR A 139 6.88 -32.90 -32.76
N LEU A 140 6.06 -33.47 -33.65
CA LEU A 140 4.99 -34.41 -33.33
C LEU A 140 5.51 -35.82 -33.65
N GLU A 141 5.90 -36.57 -32.62
CA GLU A 141 6.21 -37.99 -32.76
C GLU A 141 4.94 -38.77 -33.09
N LYS A 142 4.96 -39.49 -34.22
CA LYS A 142 3.95 -40.48 -34.60
C LYS A 142 4.44 -41.87 -34.26
N ALA A 143 3.47 -42.65 -33.80
CA ALA A 143 3.49 -44.04 -33.38
C ALA A 143 4.20 -45.03 -34.30
N GLN A 144 4.69 -46.08 -33.67
CA GLN A 144 4.66 -47.44 -34.20
C GLN A 144 4.11 -48.38 -33.13
#